data_AF-T1A5Q9-F1
#
_entry.id   AF-T1A5Q9-F1
#
_cell.length_a   1.000
_cell.length_b   1.000
_cell.length_c   1.000
_cell.angle_alpha   90.00
_cell.angle_beta   90.00
_cell.angle_gamma   90.00
#
_symmetry.space_group_name_H-M   'P 1'
#
loop_
_entity.id
_entity.type
_entity.pdbx_description
1 polymer ?
#
loop_
_entity_poly.entity_id
_entity_poly.type
_entity_poly.pdbx_seq_one_letter_code
_entity_poly.pdbx_strand_id
1 'polypeptide(L)'
;MLCLTAGEASTIGAGSDLAARRRIELGEAAERLGIATSHLESLPDGGLSDLPAAQLPAMVAAHLAAADAVAVFEPGGVTGHPDHCAASRAAGLVADQHGLITLEWGLAQSVADSLRLQFGAPFLGFEAVGNWPVEIVVDRELQRSAIACHRSQEPDNPVLQRRLDLESDRELIRVRSAPYDARLRHFVERAAPLARPAASRTERMALLRLLVGFAAGATWPEALWDGESSSERVLWDASGEWTLRSQLTTGDRPLPG
;
A
#
# COMPACT_ATOMS: atom_id res chain seq x y z
N MET A 1 -5.49 2.34 -11.28
CA MET A 1 -5.94 1.09 -10.61
C MET A 1 -5.63 -0.09 -11.50
N LEU A 2 -4.98 -1.13 -10.98
CA LEU A 2 -4.75 -2.39 -11.68
C LEU A 2 -5.65 -3.47 -11.09
N CYS A 3 -6.49 -4.06 -11.92
CA CYS A 3 -7.31 -5.22 -11.58
C CYS A 3 -6.79 -6.42 -12.39
N LEU A 4 -6.52 -7.54 -11.73
CA LEU A 4 -5.81 -8.66 -12.34
C LEU A 4 -6.75 -9.69 -13.01
N THR A 5 -7.95 -9.84 -12.47
CA THR A 5 -8.96 -10.81 -12.91
C THR A 5 -10.28 -10.09 -13.12
N ALA A 6 -11.16 -10.62 -13.99
CA ALA A 6 -12.50 -10.06 -14.18
C ALA A 6 -13.50 -10.59 -13.14
N GLY A 7 -13.06 -11.45 -12.20
CA GLY A 7 -13.91 -12.10 -11.21
C GLY A 7 -14.83 -13.18 -11.81
N GLU A 8 -14.50 -13.70 -12.99
CA GLU A 8 -15.39 -14.56 -13.77
C GLU A 8 -15.68 -15.94 -13.15
N ALA A 9 -14.94 -16.37 -12.14
CA ALA A 9 -15.16 -17.64 -11.43
C ALA A 9 -16.23 -17.54 -10.32
N SER A 10 -16.71 -16.32 -10.05
CA SER A 10 -17.73 -16.07 -9.03
C SER A 10 -19.08 -16.71 -9.39
N THR A 11 -19.71 -17.33 -8.39
CA THR A 11 -21.09 -17.85 -8.48
C THR A 11 -22.16 -16.77 -8.33
N ILE A 12 -21.78 -15.55 -7.90
CA ILE A 12 -22.69 -14.42 -7.72
C ILE A 12 -22.88 -13.69 -9.06
N GLY A 13 -24.14 -13.57 -9.50
CA GLY A 13 -24.49 -12.96 -10.78
C GLY A 13 -24.13 -13.80 -12.00
N ALA A 14 -23.96 -15.11 -11.84
CA ALA A 14 -23.54 -16.02 -12.90
C ALA A 14 -24.44 -15.94 -14.15
N GLY A 15 -23.82 -15.80 -15.31
CA GLY A 15 -24.47 -15.71 -16.61
C GLY A 15 -23.46 -15.74 -17.75
N SER A 16 -23.93 -15.90 -18.99
CA SER A 16 -23.05 -15.74 -20.16
C SER A 16 -22.47 -14.32 -20.16
N ASP A 17 -21.16 -14.19 -20.40
CA ASP A 17 -20.45 -12.91 -20.52
C ASP A 17 -20.20 -12.12 -19.21
N LEU A 18 -20.14 -12.82 -18.06
CA LEU A 18 -19.87 -12.22 -16.75
C LEU A 18 -18.60 -11.35 -16.73
N ALA A 19 -17.53 -11.79 -17.40
CA ALA A 19 -16.27 -11.04 -17.48
C ALA A 19 -16.42 -9.69 -18.21
N ALA A 20 -17.15 -9.63 -19.34
CA ALA A 20 -17.36 -8.38 -20.05
C ALA A 20 -18.25 -7.44 -19.26
N ARG A 21 -19.29 -7.97 -18.61
CA ARG A 21 -20.14 -7.20 -17.70
C ARG A 21 -19.31 -6.57 -16.58
N ARG A 22 -18.50 -7.36 -15.86
CA ARG A 22 -17.69 -6.85 -14.75
C ARG A 22 -16.62 -5.85 -15.18
N ARG A 23 -16.12 -5.95 -16.41
CA ARG A 23 -15.26 -4.91 -17.00
C ARG A 23 -15.97 -3.56 -17.11
N ILE A 24 -17.22 -3.54 -17.57
CA ILE A 24 -18.03 -2.32 -17.66
C ILE A 24 -18.31 -1.77 -16.25
N GLU A 25 -18.71 -2.65 -15.33
CA GLU A 25 -19.00 -2.29 -13.94
C GLU A 25 -17.78 -1.67 -13.23
N LEU A 26 -16.59 -2.24 -13.45
CA LEU A 26 -15.32 -1.69 -12.94
C LEU A 26 -15.01 -0.30 -13.52
N GLY A 27 -15.28 -0.09 -14.81
CA GLY A 27 -15.12 1.21 -15.47
C GLY A 27 -16.04 2.26 -14.88
N GLU A 28 -17.34 1.96 -14.76
CA GLU A 28 -18.33 2.85 -14.14
C GLU A 28 -17.93 3.20 -12.69
N ALA A 29 -17.51 2.22 -11.89
CA ALA A 29 -17.07 2.44 -10.52
C ALA A 29 -15.81 3.31 -10.43
N ALA A 30 -14.84 3.10 -11.33
CA ALA A 30 -13.62 3.91 -11.41
C ALA A 30 -13.93 5.38 -11.75
N GLU A 31 -14.84 5.61 -12.71
CA GLU A 31 -15.31 6.96 -13.05
C GLU A 31 -16.00 7.64 -11.87
N ARG A 32 -16.86 6.93 -11.13
CA ARG A 32 -17.52 7.44 -9.92
C ARG A 32 -16.51 7.90 -8.87
N LEU A 33 -15.44 7.14 -8.66
CA LEU A 33 -14.38 7.46 -7.70
C LEU A 33 -13.38 8.51 -8.20
N GLY A 34 -13.51 8.99 -9.45
CA GLY A 34 -12.55 9.92 -10.05
C GLY A 34 -11.19 9.28 -10.35
N ILE A 35 -11.13 7.95 -10.50
CA ILE A 35 -9.91 7.24 -10.88
C ILE A 35 -9.62 7.53 -12.36
N ALA A 36 -8.54 8.26 -12.62
CA ALA A 36 -8.18 8.68 -13.97
C ALA A 36 -7.81 7.54 -14.91
N THR A 37 -7.18 6.47 -14.38
CA THR A 37 -6.75 5.31 -15.17
C THR A 37 -7.03 4.00 -14.45
N SER A 38 -7.69 3.08 -15.15
CA SER A 38 -7.92 1.71 -14.70
C SER A 38 -7.50 0.72 -15.79
N HIS A 39 -6.86 -0.36 -15.37
CA HIS A 39 -6.44 -1.47 -16.22
C HIS A 39 -7.05 -2.74 -15.67
N LEU A 40 -7.65 -3.55 -16.54
CA LEU A 40 -8.15 -4.88 -16.22
C LEU A 40 -7.40 -5.91 -17.07
N GLU A 41 -6.58 -6.71 -16.41
CA GLU A 41 -5.93 -7.86 -17.03
C GLU A 41 -6.92 -9.03 -17.17
N SER A 42 -6.54 -10.03 -17.97
CA SER A 42 -7.34 -11.23 -18.23
C SER A 42 -6.68 -12.47 -17.63
N LEU A 43 -6.12 -12.35 -16.43
CA LEU A 43 -5.60 -13.50 -15.68
C LEU A 43 -6.78 -14.30 -15.10
N PRO A 44 -6.62 -15.63 -14.94
CA PRO A 44 -7.71 -16.48 -14.48
C PRO A 44 -8.10 -16.16 -13.04
N ASP A 45 -9.38 -15.88 -12.82
CA ASP A 45 -9.95 -15.74 -11.48
C ASP A 45 -9.86 -17.06 -10.70
N GLY A 46 -9.31 -17.00 -9.49
CA GLY A 46 -8.96 -18.15 -8.65
C GLY A 46 -7.62 -18.81 -8.97
N GLY A 47 -6.89 -18.33 -9.99
CA GLY A 47 -5.67 -18.97 -10.50
C GLY A 47 -4.39 -18.14 -10.38
N LEU A 48 -4.41 -16.99 -9.70
CA LEU A 48 -3.24 -16.11 -9.64
C LEU A 48 -2.07 -16.75 -8.86
N SER A 49 -2.36 -17.59 -7.87
CA SER A 49 -1.33 -18.29 -7.10
C SER A 49 -0.56 -19.36 -7.89
N ASP A 50 -1.14 -19.82 -9.00
CA ASP A 50 -0.57 -20.89 -9.83
C ASP A 50 0.32 -20.35 -10.94
N LEU A 51 0.34 -19.02 -11.12
CA LEU A 51 1.20 -18.38 -12.10
C LEU A 51 2.68 -18.48 -11.70
N PRO A 52 3.61 -18.52 -12.68
CA PRO A 52 5.04 -18.39 -12.42
C PRO A 52 5.36 -17.19 -11.52
N ALA A 53 6.27 -17.39 -10.55
CA ALA A 53 6.56 -16.43 -9.49
C ALA A 53 6.91 -15.01 -9.99
N ALA A 54 7.51 -14.89 -11.17
CA ALA A 54 7.90 -13.60 -11.76
C ALA A 54 6.78 -12.90 -12.57
N GLN A 55 5.70 -13.60 -12.92
CA GLN A 55 4.68 -13.07 -13.83
C GLN A 55 3.89 -11.91 -13.21
N LEU A 56 3.39 -12.08 -11.97
CA LEU A 56 2.64 -11.02 -11.30
C LEU A 56 3.50 -9.78 -10.98
N PRO A 57 4.73 -9.90 -10.43
CA PRO A 57 5.59 -8.74 -10.25
C PRO A 57 5.91 -8.01 -11.55
N ALA A 58 6.19 -8.73 -12.64
CA ALA A 58 6.44 -8.11 -13.94
C ALA A 58 5.21 -7.34 -14.45
N MET A 59 4.00 -7.91 -14.27
CA MET A 59 2.75 -7.24 -14.62
C MET A 59 2.54 -5.97 -13.80
N VAL A 60 2.72 -6.02 -12.48
CA VAL A 60 2.58 -4.84 -11.62
C VAL A 60 3.61 -3.77 -11.99
N ALA A 61 4.87 -4.15 -12.23
CA ALA A 61 5.92 -3.20 -12.63
C ALA A 61 5.60 -2.50 -13.95
N ALA A 62 4.98 -3.19 -14.91
CA ALA A 62 4.55 -2.60 -16.19
C ALA A 62 3.48 -1.50 -16.02
N HIS A 63 2.70 -1.56 -14.94
CA HIS A 63 1.61 -0.61 -14.63
C HIS A 63 1.93 0.39 -13.50
N LEU A 64 3.14 0.35 -12.95
CA LEU A 64 3.50 1.16 -11.78
C LEU A 64 3.49 2.68 -12.06
N ALA A 65 3.75 3.08 -13.30
CA ALA A 65 3.82 4.48 -13.74
C ALA A 65 4.71 5.34 -12.80
N ALA A 66 4.36 6.62 -12.62
CA ALA A 66 5.05 7.53 -11.69
C ALA A 66 4.45 7.50 -10.28
N ALA A 67 4.01 6.33 -9.80
CA ALA A 67 3.39 6.18 -8.49
C ALA A 67 4.36 6.51 -7.35
N ASP A 68 3.85 7.23 -6.34
CA ASP A 68 4.57 7.49 -5.09
C ASP A 68 4.30 6.41 -4.03
N ALA A 69 3.20 5.65 -4.19
CA ALA A 69 2.79 4.58 -3.29
C ALA A 69 1.98 3.51 -4.03
N VAL A 70 1.89 2.33 -3.44
CA VAL A 70 1.08 1.20 -3.92
C VAL A 70 0.09 0.82 -2.84
N ALA A 71 -1.20 0.80 -3.18
CA ALA A 71 -2.26 0.33 -2.29
C ALA A 71 -2.62 -1.13 -2.59
N VAL A 72 -2.67 -1.97 -1.56
CA VAL A 72 -2.91 -3.42 -1.63
C VAL A 72 -3.81 -3.86 -0.47
N PHE A 73 -4.32 -5.09 -0.52
CA PHE A 73 -4.84 -5.72 0.70
C PHE A 73 -3.69 -6.09 1.63
N GLU A 74 -3.99 -6.21 2.93
CA GLU A 74 -3.06 -6.76 3.90
C GLU A 74 -2.54 -8.15 3.45
N PRO A 75 -1.36 -8.62 3.93
CA PRO A 75 -0.67 -9.81 3.40
C PRO A 75 -1.50 -11.10 3.33
N GLY A 76 -2.47 -11.27 4.22
CA GLY A 76 -3.43 -12.38 4.23
C GLY A 76 -4.61 -12.21 3.25
N GLY A 77 -4.67 -11.12 2.49
CA GLY A 77 -5.69 -10.90 1.47
C GLY A 77 -7.10 -10.73 2.03
N VAL A 78 -7.24 -10.32 3.30
CA VAL A 78 -8.49 -10.12 4.05
C VAL A 78 -9.27 -11.39 4.34
N THR A 79 -9.23 -12.40 3.47
CA THR A 79 -9.95 -13.68 3.63
C THR A 79 -9.05 -14.89 3.47
N GLY A 80 -7.74 -14.72 3.28
CA GLY A 80 -6.84 -15.81 2.93
C GLY A 80 -6.96 -16.30 1.48
N HIS A 81 -7.77 -15.63 0.64
CA HIS A 81 -7.96 -16.04 -0.75
C HIS A 81 -6.62 -16.02 -1.51
N PRO A 82 -6.21 -17.13 -2.17
CA PRO A 82 -4.90 -17.23 -2.82
C PRO A 82 -4.60 -16.09 -3.78
N ASP A 83 -5.60 -15.65 -4.56
CA ASP A 83 -5.43 -14.53 -5.48
C ASP A 83 -5.14 -13.20 -4.79
N HIS A 84 -5.85 -12.91 -3.70
CA HIS A 84 -5.63 -11.69 -2.94
C HIS A 84 -4.21 -11.68 -2.35
N CYS A 85 -3.81 -12.79 -1.74
CA CYS A 85 -2.46 -12.97 -1.20
C CYS A 85 -1.38 -12.84 -2.28
N ALA A 86 -1.61 -13.42 -3.47
CA ALA A 86 -0.67 -13.36 -4.59
C ALA A 86 -0.54 -11.94 -5.16
N ALA A 87 -1.66 -11.25 -5.36
CA ALA A 87 -1.70 -9.87 -5.83
C ALA A 87 -1.00 -8.93 -4.85
N SER A 88 -1.35 -8.97 -3.55
CA SER A 88 -0.73 -8.13 -2.52
C SER A 88 0.76 -8.37 -2.40
N ARG A 89 1.19 -9.64 -2.40
CA ARG A 89 2.62 -9.99 -2.33
C ARG A 89 3.40 -9.49 -3.55
N ALA A 90 2.86 -9.67 -4.76
CA ALA A 90 3.52 -9.23 -5.98
C ALA A 90 3.67 -7.70 -6.01
N ALA A 91 2.61 -6.98 -5.64
CA ALA A 91 2.62 -5.53 -5.59
C ALA A 91 3.52 -4.97 -4.48
N GLY A 92 3.53 -5.59 -3.30
CA GLY A 92 4.45 -5.26 -2.21
C GLY A 92 5.92 -5.49 -2.59
N LEU A 93 6.23 -6.57 -3.30
CA LEU A 93 7.59 -6.84 -3.81
C LEU A 93 8.05 -5.75 -4.79
N VAL A 94 7.19 -5.36 -5.73
CA VAL A 94 7.50 -4.28 -6.69
C VAL A 94 7.66 -2.94 -5.97
N ALA A 95 6.79 -2.63 -5.00
CA ALA A 95 6.93 -1.43 -4.18
C ALA A 95 8.29 -1.40 -3.47
N ASP A 96 8.70 -2.51 -2.86
CA ASP A 96 9.98 -2.63 -2.18
C ASP A 96 11.15 -2.47 -3.16
N GLN A 97 11.10 -3.09 -4.34
CA GLN A 97 12.15 -2.96 -5.36
C GLN A 97 12.31 -1.52 -5.87
N HIS A 98 11.20 -0.78 -5.95
CA HIS A 98 11.15 0.59 -6.42
C HIS A 98 11.26 1.63 -5.29
N GLY A 99 11.43 1.21 -4.03
CA GLY A 99 11.55 2.12 -2.89
C GLY A 99 10.28 2.89 -2.53
N LEU A 100 9.10 2.37 -2.90
CA LEU A 100 7.81 3.01 -2.70
C LEU A 100 7.17 2.66 -1.35
N ILE A 101 6.23 3.50 -0.93
CA ILE A 101 5.38 3.21 0.24
C ILE A 101 4.33 2.17 -0.17
N THR A 102 4.08 1.19 0.69
CA THR A 102 2.93 0.29 0.56
C THR A 102 1.85 0.70 1.56
N LEU A 103 0.63 0.89 1.06
CA LEU A 103 -0.58 1.13 1.85
C LEU A 103 -1.39 -0.16 1.88
N GLU A 104 -1.39 -0.85 3.00
CA GLU A 104 -2.10 -2.11 3.18
C GLU A 104 -3.48 -1.83 3.77
N TRP A 105 -4.53 -2.08 3.02
CA TRP A 105 -5.92 -2.02 3.50
C TRP A 105 -6.32 -3.35 4.13
N GLY A 106 -7.03 -3.29 5.25
CA GLY A 106 -7.51 -4.47 5.96
C GLY A 106 -8.63 -4.14 6.93
N LEU A 107 -9.12 -5.16 7.62
CA LEU A 107 -10.23 -5.01 8.56
C LEU A 107 -9.73 -4.80 9.99
N ALA A 108 -10.54 -4.15 10.81
CA ALA A 108 -10.35 -4.22 12.26
C ALA A 108 -10.60 -5.66 12.74
N GLN A 109 -9.85 -6.11 13.76
CA GLN A 109 -10.02 -7.46 14.30
C GLN A 109 -11.48 -7.75 14.73
N SER A 110 -12.14 -6.78 15.37
CA SER A 110 -13.55 -6.90 15.79
C SER A 110 -14.52 -7.05 14.62
N VAL A 111 -14.24 -6.39 13.48
CA VAL A 111 -15.05 -6.49 12.26
C VAL A 111 -14.82 -7.86 11.62
N ALA A 112 -13.57 -8.29 11.48
CA ALA A 112 -13.22 -9.60 10.95
C ALA A 112 -13.87 -10.74 11.77
N ASP A 113 -13.80 -10.67 13.10
CA ASP A 113 -14.43 -11.66 13.98
C ASP A 113 -15.96 -11.68 13.83
N SER A 114 -16.59 -10.51 13.73
CA SER A 114 -18.04 -10.40 13.51
C SER A 114 -18.48 -11.03 12.18
N LEU A 115 -17.75 -10.75 11.10
CA LEU A 115 -18.04 -11.32 9.78
C LEU A 115 -17.77 -12.83 9.75
N ARG A 116 -16.71 -13.30 10.40
CA ARG A 116 -16.39 -14.73 10.52
C ARG A 116 -17.50 -15.48 11.27
N LEU A 117 -17.97 -14.94 12.39
CA LEU A 117 -19.05 -15.54 13.18
C LEU A 117 -20.36 -15.61 12.39
N GLN A 118 -20.67 -14.58 11.59
CA GLN A 118 -21.95 -14.49 10.88
C GLN A 118 -21.97 -15.27 9.57
N PHE A 119 -20.85 -15.30 8.83
CA PHE A 119 -20.80 -15.83 7.46
C PHE A 119 -19.89 -17.05 7.29
N GLY A 120 -19.12 -17.43 8.32
CA GLY A 120 -18.27 -18.63 8.31
C GLY A 120 -17.01 -18.54 7.45
N ALA A 121 -16.75 -17.41 6.79
CA ALA A 121 -15.54 -17.20 5.99
C ALA A 121 -14.35 -16.73 6.86
N PRO A 122 -13.11 -17.12 6.53
CA PRO A 122 -11.93 -16.84 7.35
C PRO A 122 -11.41 -15.40 7.17
N PHE A 123 -12.22 -14.41 7.57
CA PHE A 123 -11.80 -13.00 7.58
C PHE A 123 -10.59 -12.79 8.49
N LEU A 124 -9.63 -12.00 8.05
CA LEU A 124 -8.42 -11.62 8.75
C LEU A 124 -8.52 -10.14 9.11
N GLY A 125 -8.25 -9.82 10.37
CA GLY A 125 -8.14 -8.45 10.84
C GLY A 125 -6.69 -8.09 11.12
N PHE A 126 -6.39 -6.80 11.18
CA PHE A 126 -5.11 -6.35 11.69
C PHE A 126 -4.95 -6.78 13.15
N GLU A 127 -3.90 -7.54 13.43
CA GLU A 127 -3.48 -7.82 14.80
C GLU A 127 -2.98 -6.52 15.46
N ALA A 128 -3.22 -6.38 16.77
CA ALA A 128 -2.84 -5.22 17.56
C ALA A 128 -1.33 -5.13 17.86
N VAL A 129 -0.46 -5.65 17.00
CA VAL A 129 0.99 -5.76 17.25
C VAL A 129 1.76 -4.86 16.28
N GLY A 130 2.53 -3.91 16.81
CA GLY A 130 3.45 -3.06 16.04
C GLY A 130 2.78 -1.84 15.39
N ASN A 131 3.28 -1.42 14.21
CA ASN A 131 2.75 -0.27 13.46
C ASN A 131 1.25 -0.38 13.30
N TRP A 132 0.52 0.34 14.16
CA TRP A 132 -0.92 0.30 14.22
C TRP A 132 -1.49 0.74 12.87
N PRO A 133 -2.53 0.05 12.35
CA PRO A 133 -3.26 0.59 11.23
C PRO A 133 -3.79 1.98 11.63
N VAL A 134 -3.63 2.94 10.73
CA VAL A 134 -4.23 4.25 10.86
C VAL A 134 -5.67 4.16 10.38
N GLU A 135 -6.58 4.67 11.20
CA GLU A 135 -7.97 4.85 10.80
C GLU A 135 -8.09 6.09 9.90
N ILE A 136 -8.75 5.92 8.76
CA ILE A 136 -9.08 7.01 7.85
C ILE A 136 -10.59 7.20 7.79
N VAL A 137 -11.01 8.47 7.68
CA VAL A 137 -12.40 8.81 7.39
C VAL A 137 -12.61 8.77 5.89
N VAL A 138 -13.66 8.09 5.45
CA VAL A 138 -14.01 7.98 4.03
C VAL A 138 -15.38 8.58 3.75
N ASP A 139 -15.56 9.03 2.52
CA ASP A 139 -16.88 9.37 1.99
C ASP A 139 -17.65 8.07 1.68
N ARG A 140 -18.46 7.63 2.65
CA ARG A 140 -19.21 6.38 2.52
C ARG A 140 -20.32 6.48 1.48
N GLU A 141 -20.87 7.66 1.22
CA GLU A 141 -21.88 7.85 0.19
C GLU A 141 -21.26 7.65 -1.20
N LEU A 142 -20.10 8.28 -1.43
CA LEU A 142 -19.34 8.10 -2.67
C LEU A 142 -18.95 6.62 -2.87
N GLN A 143 -18.43 5.96 -1.84
CA GLN A 143 -18.04 4.55 -1.92
C GLN A 143 -19.24 3.64 -2.19
N ARG A 144 -20.38 3.85 -1.54
CA ARG A 144 -21.62 3.11 -1.82
C ARG A 144 -22.11 3.35 -3.25
N SER A 145 -21.98 4.58 -3.76
CA SER A 145 -22.36 4.91 -5.15
C SER A 145 -21.49 4.21 -6.19
N ALA A 146 -20.19 4.03 -5.92
CA ALA A 146 -19.28 3.29 -6.78
C ALA A 146 -19.51 1.77 -6.68
N ILE A 147 -19.76 1.25 -5.47
CA ILE A 147 -20.12 -0.16 -5.24
C ILE A 147 -21.39 -0.53 -6.01
N ALA A 148 -22.39 0.36 -6.06
CA ALA A 148 -23.64 0.14 -6.78
C ALA A 148 -23.48 -0.02 -8.31
N CYS A 149 -22.32 0.36 -8.88
CA CYS A 149 -22.00 0.07 -10.28
C CYS A 149 -21.77 -1.44 -10.51
N HIS A 150 -21.38 -2.21 -9.49
CA HIS A 150 -21.17 -3.65 -9.55
C HIS A 150 -22.50 -4.43 -9.46
N ARG A 151 -23.41 -4.18 -10.40
CA ARG A 151 -24.78 -4.74 -10.43
C ARG A 151 -24.79 -6.28 -10.47
N SER A 152 -23.73 -6.91 -10.97
CA SER A 152 -23.58 -8.37 -10.97
C SER A 152 -23.24 -8.95 -9.60
N GLN A 153 -22.87 -8.12 -8.62
CA GLN A 153 -22.35 -8.56 -7.33
C GLN A 153 -23.09 -7.95 -6.14
N GLU A 154 -23.34 -6.64 -6.17
CA GLU A 154 -23.80 -5.88 -4.98
C GLU A 154 -25.14 -6.38 -4.41
N PRO A 155 -26.20 -6.60 -5.21
CA PRO A 155 -27.51 -6.95 -4.65
C PRO A 155 -27.51 -8.27 -3.85
N ASP A 156 -26.54 -9.14 -4.15
CA ASP A 156 -26.42 -10.50 -3.60
C ASP A 156 -25.15 -10.66 -2.74
N ASN A 157 -24.61 -9.57 -2.18
CA ASN A 157 -23.41 -9.59 -1.34
C ASN A 157 -23.68 -9.10 0.11
N PRO A 158 -24.30 -9.93 0.97
CA PRO A 158 -24.63 -9.57 2.35
C PRO A 158 -23.38 -9.34 3.23
N VAL A 159 -22.24 -9.96 2.86
CA VAL A 159 -20.95 -9.75 3.53
C VAL A 159 -20.50 -8.31 3.37
N LEU A 160 -20.53 -7.78 2.14
CA LEU A 160 -20.12 -6.40 1.86
C LEU A 160 -21.01 -5.41 2.61
N GLN A 161 -22.33 -5.58 2.55
CA GLN A 161 -23.27 -4.70 3.24
C GLN A 161 -22.99 -4.69 4.75
N ARG A 162 -22.83 -5.88 5.35
CA ARG A 162 -22.55 -6.00 6.78
C ARG A 162 -21.21 -5.38 7.17
N ARG A 163 -20.17 -5.52 6.35
CA ARG A 163 -18.86 -4.88 6.58
C ARG A 163 -19.01 -3.36 6.65
N LEU A 164 -19.65 -2.76 5.64
CA LEU A 164 -19.84 -1.31 5.57
C LEU A 164 -20.62 -0.77 6.78
N ASP A 165 -21.60 -1.53 7.27
CA ASP A 165 -22.39 -1.13 8.44
C ASP A 165 -21.59 -1.21 9.74
N LEU A 166 -20.68 -2.18 9.87
CA LEU A 166 -19.79 -2.32 11.04
C LEU A 166 -18.71 -1.23 11.07
N GLU A 167 -18.24 -0.80 9.90
CA GLU A 167 -17.15 0.18 9.77
C GLU A 167 -17.63 1.64 9.71
N SER A 168 -18.94 1.88 9.59
CA SER A 168 -19.53 3.22 9.51
C SER A 168 -18.86 4.09 8.42
N ASP A 169 -18.08 5.11 8.76
CA ASP A 169 -17.37 6.01 7.85
C ASP A 169 -15.84 5.82 7.92
N ARG A 170 -15.39 4.69 8.47
CA ARG A 170 -13.98 4.40 8.72
C ARG A 170 -13.46 3.26 7.86
N GLU A 171 -12.16 3.32 7.55
CA GLU A 171 -11.39 2.24 6.93
C GLU A 171 -10.02 2.20 7.60
N LEU A 172 -9.35 1.04 7.60
CA LEU A 172 -8.03 0.87 8.20
C LEU A 172 -6.95 0.70 7.14
N ILE A 173 -5.86 1.46 7.30
CA ILE A 173 -4.67 1.34 6.45
C ILE A 173 -3.43 1.20 7.32
N ARG A 174 -2.65 0.14 7.10
CA ARG A 174 -1.29 0.05 7.62
C ARG A 174 -0.31 0.59 6.58
N VAL A 175 0.49 1.56 6.99
CA VAL A 175 1.56 2.11 6.14
C VAL A 175 2.81 1.27 6.36
N ARG A 176 3.44 0.83 5.28
CA ARG A 176 4.69 0.07 5.29
C ARG A 176 5.71 0.72 4.36
N SER A 177 6.86 1.07 4.92
CA SER A 177 7.97 1.61 4.14
C SER A 177 8.80 0.51 3.50
N ALA A 178 9.29 0.78 2.29
CA ALA A 178 10.29 -0.05 1.66
C ALA A 178 11.58 -0.15 2.51
N PRO A 179 12.38 -1.22 2.32
CA PRO A 179 13.70 -1.36 2.94
C PRO A 179 14.58 -0.13 2.68
N TYR A 180 15.43 0.23 3.64
CA TYR A 180 16.26 1.45 3.57
C TYR A 180 17.06 1.55 2.28
N ASP A 181 17.73 0.48 1.85
CA ASP A 181 18.56 0.48 0.64
C ASP A 181 17.77 0.79 -0.62
N ALA A 182 16.54 0.27 -0.72
CA ALA A 182 15.68 0.55 -1.86
C ALA A 182 15.17 1.99 -1.84
N ARG A 183 14.80 2.51 -0.67
CA ARG A 183 14.43 3.93 -0.51
C ARG A 183 15.60 4.86 -0.85
N LEU A 184 16.82 4.51 -0.44
CA LEU A 184 18.02 5.29 -0.73
C LEU A 184 18.28 5.32 -2.24
N ARG A 185 18.21 4.16 -2.90
CA ARG A 185 18.35 4.08 -4.36
C ARG A 185 17.30 4.93 -5.08
N HIS A 186 16.03 4.77 -4.72
CA HIS A 186 14.93 5.55 -5.29
C HIS A 186 15.13 7.06 -5.10
N PHE A 187 15.49 7.48 -3.89
CA PHE A 187 15.79 8.88 -3.59
C PHE A 187 16.90 9.41 -4.49
N VAL A 188 18.03 8.69 -4.61
CA VAL A 188 19.15 9.10 -5.46
C VAL A 188 18.74 9.22 -6.92
N GLU A 189 18.03 8.24 -7.47
CA GLU A 189 17.57 8.24 -8.87
C GLU A 189 16.65 9.43 -9.17
N ARG A 190 15.72 9.74 -8.25
CA ARG A 190 14.76 10.86 -8.40
C ARG A 190 15.38 12.22 -8.11
N ALA A 191 16.31 12.30 -7.17
CA ALA A 191 16.98 13.54 -6.76
C ALA A 191 18.04 13.98 -7.76
N ALA A 192 18.77 13.04 -8.37
CA ALA A 192 19.86 13.32 -9.30
C ALA A 192 19.52 14.36 -10.39
N PRO A 193 18.41 14.24 -11.16
CA PRO A 193 18.07 15.23 -12.19
C PRO A 193 17.68 16.60 -11.61
N LEU A 194 17.25 16.66 -10.34
CA LEU A 194 16.81 17.89 -9.66
C LEU A 194 17.96 18.61 -8.95
N ALA A 195 19.04 17.90 -8.60
CA ALA A 195 20.18 18.41 -7.84
C ALA A 195 21.22 19.15 -8.71
N ARG A 196 20.76 19.94 -9.70
CA ARG A 196 21.63 20.69 -10.63
C ARG A 196 21.63 22.19 -10.32
N PRO A 197 22.75 22.92 -10.55
CA PRO A 197 22.82 24.36 -10.28
C PRO A 197 21.72 25.18 -10.97
N ALA A 198 21.33 24.79 -12.19
CA ALA A 198 20.33 25.47 -13.00
C ALA A 198 18.87 25.08 -12.68
N ALA A 199 18.60 24.31 -11.62
CA ALA A 199 17.25 23.89 -11.28
C ALA A 199 16.35 25.10 -10.91
N SER A 200 15.15 25.10 -11.47
CA SER A 200 14.08 26.04 -11.20
C SER A 200 13.59 25.94 -9.74
N ARG A 201 12.86 26.95 -9.28
CA ARG A 201 12.23 26.92 -7.95
C ARG A 201 11.32 25.71 -7.76
N THR A 202 10.55 25.34 -8.78
CA THR A 202 9.66 24.16 -8.75
C THR A 202 10.45 22.86 -8.57
N GLU A 203 11.53 22.67 -9.34
CA GLU A 203 12.41 21.51 -9.21
C GLU A 203 13.07 21.44 -7.83
N ARG A 204 13.48 22.59 -7.27
CA ARG A 204 14.03 22.65 -5.90
C ARG A 204 13.00 22.29 -4.82
N MET A 205 11.74 22.70 -5.00
CA MET A 205 10.66 22.29 -4.10
C MET A 205 10.34 20.80 -4.24
N ALA A 206 10.41 20.24 -5.45
CA ALA A 206 10.29 18.80 -5.65
C ALA A 206 11.43 18.04 -4.94
N LEU A 207 12.68 18.51 -5.08
CA LEU A 207 13.83 17.93 -4.37
C LEU A 207 13.67 17.99 -2.84
N LEU A 208 13.19 19.13 -2.31
CA LEU A 208 12.93 19.27 -0.87
C LEU A 208 11.87 18.29 -0.39
N ARG A 209 10.79 18.08 -1.16
CA ARG A 209 9.75 17.09 -0.83
C ARG A 209 10.31 15.66 -0.82
N LEU A 210 11.16 15.31 -1.79
CA LEU A 210 11.86 14.02 -1.81
C LEU A 210 12.73 13.83 -0.57
N LEU A 211 13.49 14.86 -0.17
CA LEU A 211 14.34 14.81 1.02
C LEU A 211 13.53 14.63 2.30
N VAL A 212 12.44 15.41 2.46
CA VAL A 212 11.53 15.29 3.61
C VAL A 212 10.89 13.90 3.65
N GLY A 213 10.41 13.38 2.52
CA GLY A 213 9.82 12.05 2.43
C GLY A 213 10.82 10.93 2.79
N PHE A 214 12.05 11.02 2.27
CA PHE A 214 13.12 10.08 2.60
C PHE A 214 13.47 10.10 4.10
N ALA A 215 13.66 11.30 4.67
CA ALA A 215 14.00 11.50 6.08
C ALA A 215 12.88 11.09 7.04
N ALA A 216 11.62 11.30 6.67
CA ALA A 216 10.46 10.92 7.49
C ALA A 216 10.26 9.40 7.61
N GLY A 217 10.96 8.60 6.80
CA GLY A 217 10.85 7.15 6.87
C GLY A 217 9.48 6.58 6.49
N ALA A 218 8.58 7.41 5.96
CA ALA A 218 7.16 7.25 5.64
C ALA A 218 6.43 5.96 6.08
N THR A 219 6.47 5.68 7.39
CA THR A 219 5.32 5.21 8.16
C THR A 219 5.09 6.27 9.25
N TRP A 220 3.93 6.92 9.31
CA TRP A 220 3.58 7.86 10.39
C TRP A 220 2.10 7.70 10.79
N PRO A 221 1.72 7.93 12.08
CA PRO A 221 2.46 8.69 13.10
C PRO A 221 2.62 8.03 14.51
N GLU A 222 3.43 8.69 15.35
CA GLU A 222 3.39 8.66 16.83
C GLU A 222 4.24 7.65 17.65
N ALA A 223 5.42 7.29 17.16
CA ALA A 223 6.58 7.22 18.07
C ALA A 223 7.49 8.42 17.78
N LEU A 224 6.90 9.62 17.84
CA LEU A 224 7.68 10.83 18.02
C LEU A 224 8.44 10.70 19.33
N TRP A 225 9.76 10.67 19.24
CA TRP A 225 10.54 11.46 20.16
C TRP A 225 10.37 11.10 21.65
N ASP A 226 10.55 9.83 22.01
CA ASP A 226 11.16 9.59 23.31
C ASP A 226 12.62 9.97 23.18
N GLY A 227 13.03 10.99 23.93
CA GLY A 227 14.41 11.48 24.02
C GLY A 227 15.44 10.45 24.46
N GLU A 228 15.10 9.16 24.52
CA GLU A 228 15.91 8.05 25.00
C GLU A 228 15.48 6.73 24.33
N SER A 229 16.04 6.36 23.18
CA SER A 229 16.33 4.94 22.78
C SER A 229 16.77 4.77 21.31
N SER A 230 17.78 5.51 20.89
CA SER A 230 18.91 4.86 20.22
C SER A 230 20.18 5.50 20.75
N SER A 231 20.87 4.81 21.65
CA SER A 231 22.15 5.27 22.19
C SER A 231 23.29 5.17 21.17
N GLU A 232 23.03 4.82 19.90
CA GLU A 232 24.03 4.79 18.84
C GLU A 232 23.80 5.88 17.80
N ARG A 233 24.18 7.11 18.17
CA ARG A 233 24.30 8.23 17.22
C ARG A 233 25.57 8.05 16.38
N VAL A 234 25.41 7.79 15.09
CA VAL A 234 26.49 7.86 14.10
C VAL A 234 26.79 9.35 13.82
N LEU A 235 28.05 9.75 13.89
CA LEU A 235 28.49 11.11 13.54
C LEU A 235 29.25 11.05 12.22
N TRP A 236 28.88 11.93 11.29
CA TRP A 236 29.62 12.19 10.07
C TRP A 236 30.77 13.14 10.41
N ASP A 237 32.01 12.67 10.36
CA ASP A 237 33.16 13.54 10.50
C ASP A 237 33.56 14.14 9.14
N ALA A 238 34.35 15.21 9.17
CA ALA A 238 34.73 15.97 7.98
C ALA A 238 35.69 15.21 7.03
N SER A 239 36.09 13.97 7.36
CA SER A 239 36.99 13.14 6.55
C SER A 239 36.26 12.17 5.61
N GLY A 240 34.94 11.98 5.78
CA GLY A 240 34.11 11.20 4.87
C GLY A 240 34.03 9.69 5.18
N GLU A 241 34.47 9.25 6.36
CA GLU A 241 34.26 7.88 6.85
C GLU A 241 33.19 7.83 7.96
N TRP A 242 32.52 6.68 8.06
CA TRP A 242 31.44 6.45 9.04
C TRP A 242 32.00 5.79 10.31
N THR A 243 31.89 6.45 11.46
CA THR A 243 32.37 5.90 12.74
C THR A 243 31.24 5.76 13.76
N LEU A 244 31.16 4.59 14.40
CA LEU A 244 30.22 4.30 15.48
C LEU A 244 30.65 5.00 16.77
N ARG A 245 29.72 5.61 17.51
CA ARG A 245 30.01 6.34 18.76
C ARG A 245 30.68 5.49 19.84
N SER A 246 30.44 4.17 19.82
CA SER A 246 31.04 3.18 20.72
C SER A 246 32.54 2.96 20.48
N GLN A 247 33.06 3.44 19.35
CA GLN A 247 34.47 3.33 18.99
C GLN A 247 35.28 4.60 19.31
N LEU A 248 34.63 5.68 19.76
CA LEU A 248 35.30 6.90 20.20
C LEU A 248 35.79 6.74 21.64
N THR A 249 37.11 6.77 21.83
CA THR A 249 37.69 6.86 23.18
C THR A 249 37.38 8.23 23.79
N THR A 250 37.27 8.32 25.11
CA THR A 250 36.79 9.50 25.86
C THR A 250 37.59 10.79 25.62
N GLY A 251 38.74 10.73 24.93
CA GLY A 251 39.57 11.88 24.58
C GLY A 251 39.12 12.70 23.36
N ASP A 252 38.25 12.17 22.48
CA ASP A 252 37.90 12.81 21.20
C ASP A 252 36.56 13.54 21.19
N ARG A 253 35.96 13.83 22.36
CA ARG A 253 34.73 14.64 22.42
C ARG A 253 35.09 16.12 22.22
N PRO A 254 34.61 16.80 21.15
CA PRO A 254 34.74 18.24 21.08
C PRO A 254 33.87 18.86 22.19
N LEU A 255 34.44 19.83 22.91
CA LEU A 255 33.70 20.63 23.87
C LEU A 255 32.57 21.37 23.14
N PRO A 256 31.38 21.52 23.76
CA PRO A 256 30.27 22.20 23.13
C PRO A 256 30.62 23.68 22.91
N GLY A 257 30.62 24.10 21.65
CA GLY A 257 30.68 25.48 21.18
C GLY A 257 29.53 25.75 20.22
#